data_AF-A0A8D9E7T9-F1
#
_entry.id   AF-A0A8D9E7T9-F1
#
_cell.length_a   1.000
_cell.length_b   1.000
_cell.length_c   1.000
_cell.angle_alpha   90.00
_cell.angle_beta   90.00
_cell.angle_gamma   90.00
#
_symmetry.space_group_name_H-M   'P 1'
#
loop_
_entity.id
_entity.type
_entity.pdbx_description
1 polymer ?
#
loop_
_entity_poly.entity_id
_entity_poly.type
_entity_poly.pdbx_seq_one_letter_code
_entity_poly.pdbx_strand_id
1 'polypeptide(L)'
;MLMGNYIGVSLALYQLVEHSDQSKVRLFKFVSELVLSLFQLYSHCSAAEIWDDFHSRSRTSLYSSRWYACTRSTRRNMGLVLRRLRKPNHLEYYRGCIVLNNPLFTGLLRFCYQVVNFMRLKSARV
;
A
#
# COMPACT_ATOMS: atom_id res chain seq x y z
N MET A 1 11.64 -0.02 -4.65
CA MET A 1 10.56 -0.97 -5.02
C MET A 1 9.23 -0.25 -5.22
N LEU A 2 8.65 0.46 -4.24
CA LEU A 2 7.41 1.25 -4.45
C LEU A 2 7.47 2.24 -5.62
N MET A 3 8.57 3.01 -5.74
CA MET A 3 8.75 3.95 -6.86
C MET A 3 8.70 3.25 -8.22
N GLY A 4 9.22 2.02 -8.30
CA GLY A 4 9.14 1.19 -9.51
C GLY A 4 7.70 0.83 -9.86
N ASN A 5 6.85 0.55 -8.87
CA ASN A 5 5.43 0.25 -9.10
C ASN A 5 4.66 1.49 -9.57
N TYR A 6 4.91 2.67 -9.00
CA TYR A 6 4.29 3.91 -9.48
C TYR A 6 4.72 4.26 -10.90
N ILE A 7 6.01 4.10 -11.21
CA ILE A 7 6.54 4.29 -12.56
C ILE A 7 5.90 3.27 -13.52
N GLY A 8 5.81 1.99 -13.14
CA GLY A 8 5.16 0.94 -13.92
C GLY A 8 3.69 1.23 -14.21
N VAL A 9 2.92 1.69 -13.21
CA VAL A 9 1.52 2.11 -13.39
C VAL A 9 1.42 3.29 -14.35
N SER A 10 2.28 4.31 -14.20
CA SER A 10 2.26 5.48 -15.09
C SER A 10 2.61 5.13 -16.54
N LEU A 11 3.60 4.26 -16.76
CA LEU A 11 3.99 3.75 -18.08
C LEU A 11 2.89 2.90 -18.71
N ALA A 12 2.28 1.98 -17.95
CA ALA A 12 1.20 1.14 -18.45
C ALA A 12 -0.04 1.98 -18.80
N LEU A 13 -0.37 3.01 -18.02
CA LEU A 13 -1.42 3.96 -18.34
C LEU A 13 -1.11 4.76 -19.60
N TYR A 14 0.12 5.25 -19.75
CA TYR A 14 0.56 5.98 -20.95
C TYR A 14 0.50 5.09 -22.20
N GLN A 15 0.97 3.85 -22.11
CA GLN A 15 0.92 2.89 -23.21
C GLN A 15 -0.52 2.51 -23.58
N LEU A 16 -1.43 2.41 -22.60
CA LEU A 16 -2.85 2.18 -22.84
C LEU A 16 -3.51 3.36 -23.57
N VAL A 17 -3.08 4.59 -23.25
CA VAL A 17 -3.57 5.85 -23.82
C VAL A 17 -3.13 6.04 -25.27
N GLU A 18 -1.84 5.85 -25.55
CA GLU A 18 -1.23 6.17 -26.85
C GLU A 18 -1.44 5.08 -27.90
N HIS A 19 -1.67 3.82 -27.48
CA HIS A 19 -1.70 2.66 -28.35
C HIS A 19 -3.02 1.88 -28.28
N SER A 20 -4.15 2.59 -28.16
CA SER A 20 -5.49 1.99 -28.11
C SER A 20 -5.89 1.25 -29.40
N ASP A 21 -5.22 1.52 -30.52
CA ASP A 21 -5.56 0.99 -31.86
C ASP A 21 -4.70 -0.20 -32.31
N GLN A 22 -3.97 -0.82 -31.37
CA GLN A 22 -3.01 -1.89 -31.65
C GLN A 22 -3.59 -3.30 -31.49
N SER A 23 -2.85 -4.30 -32.01
CA SER A 23 -3.17 -5.73 -31.91
C SER A 23 -3.58 -6.16 -30.51
N LYS A 24 -4.65 -6.97 -30.42
CA LYS A 24 -5.23 -7.51 -29.17
C LYS A 24 -4.19 -8.12 -28.22
N VAL A 25 -3.10 -8.68 -28.75
CA VAL A 25 -2.01 -9.29 -27.97
C VAL A 25 -1.22 -8.24 -27.17
N ARG A 26 -0.97 -7.06 -27.75
CA ARG A 26 -0.28 -5.97 -27.06
C ARG A 26 -1.14 -5.35 -25.97
N LEU A 27 -2.44 -5.18 -26.26
CA LEU A 27 -3.40 -4.67 -25.28
C LEU A 27 -3.50 -5.59 -24.06
N PHE A 28 -3.57 -6.91 -24.28
CA PHE A 28 -3.54 -7.88 -23.19
C PHE A 28 -2.28 -7.76 -22.32
N LYS A 29 -1.12 -7.57 -22.95
CA LYS A 29 0.16 -7.38 -22.23
C LYS A 29 0.11 -6.15 -21.32
N PHE A 30 -0.31 -4.99 -21.85
CA PHE A 30 -0.38 -3.75 -21.06
C PHE A 30 -1.38 -3.84 -19.91
N VAL A 31 -2.56 -4.42 -20.15
CA VAL A 31 -3.55 -4.64 -19.09
C VAL A 31 -3.01 -5.58 -18.02
N SER A 32 -2.33 -6.67 -18.42
CA SER A 32 -1.74 -7.61 -17.47
C SER A 32 -0.66 -6.95 -16.59
N GLU A 33 0.15 -6.08 -17.17
CA GLU A 33 1.21 -5.35 -16.46
C GLU A 33 0.64 -4.32 -15.48
N LEU A 34 -0.44 -3.63 -15.88
CA LEU A 34 -1.18 -2.72 -15.01
C LEU A 34 -1.82 -3.46 -13.84
N VAL A 35 -2.49 -4.58 -14.09
CA VAL A 35 -3.12 -5.41 -13.05
C VAL A 35 -2.07 -5.96 -12.09
N LEU A 36 -0.94 -6.47 -12.59
CA LEU A 36 0.14 -7.00 -11.76
C LEU A 36 0.74 -5.91 -10.86
N SER A 37 0.99 -4.72 -11.41
CA SER A 37 1.53 -3.57 -10.66
C SER A 37 0.58 -3.09 -9.56
N LEU A 38 -0.72 -3.03 -9.86
CA LEU A 38 -1.76 -2.70 -8.88
C LEU A 38 -1.87 -3.77 -7.79
N PHE A 39 -1.80 -5.05 -8.16
CA PHE A 39 -1.85 -6.15 -7.21
C PHE A 39 -0.66 -6.14 -6.25
N GLN A 40 0.54 -5.85 -6.76
CA GLN A 40 1.74 -5.70 -5.93
C GLN A 40 1.57 -4.55 -4.93
N LEU A 41 1.05 -3.39 -5.37
CA LEU A 41 0.79 -2.26 -4.49
C LEU A 41 -0.25 -2.58 -3.42
N TYR A 42 -1.35 -3.22 -3.81
CA TYR A 42 -2.39 -3.69 -2.88
C TYR A 42 -1.82 -4.64 -1.82
N SER A 43 -1.00 -5.60 -2.24
CA SER A 43 -0.36 -6.55 -1.32
C SER A 43 0.54 -5.85 -0.31
N HIS A 44 1.29 -4.84 -0.74
CA HIS A 44 2.14 -4.04 0.16
C HIS A 44 1.30 -3.20 1.13
N CYS A 45 0.23 -2.54 0.66
CA CYS A 45 -0.69 -1.78 1.51
C CYS A 45 -1.37 -2.69 2.54
N SER A 46 -1.83 -3.86 2.12
CA SER A 46 -2.48 -4.85 3.00
C SER A 46 -1.52 -5.38 4.06
N ALA A 47 -0.28 -5.71 3.67
CA ALA A 47 0.73 -6.13 4.62
C ALA A 47 1.05 -5.02 5.63
N ALA A 48 1.16 -3.77 5.20
CA ALA A 48 1.40 -2.63 6.08
C ALA A 48 0.27 -2.45 7.12
N GLU A 49 -0.99 -2.55 6.70
CA GLU A 49 -2.13 -2.50 7.62
C GLU A 49 -2.14 -3.65 8.62
N ILE A 50 -1.89 -4.88 8.17
CA ILE A 50 -1.82 -6.05 9.07
C ILE A 50 -0.72 -5.86 10.12
N TRP A 51 0.42 -5.27 9.73
CA TRP A 51 1.50 -4.94 10.65
C TRP A 51 1.10 -3.90 11.69
N ASP A 52 0.41 -2.84 11.27
CA ASP A 52 -0.09 -1.79 12.17
C ASP A 52 -1.14 -2.34 13.15
N ASP A 53 -2.07 -3.15 12.65
CA ASP A 53 -3.08 -3.83 13.46
C ASP A 53 -2.46 -4.78 14.48
N PHE A 54 -1.48 -5.58 14.06
CA PHE A 54 -0.76 -6.48 14.95
C PHE A 54 -0.02 -5.71 16.05
N HIS A 55 0.61 -4.59 15.70
CA HIS A 55 1.32 -3.75 16.65
C HIS A 55 0.36 -3.11 17.68
N SER A 56 -0.81 -2.64 17.22
CA SER A 56 -1.89 -2.12 18.07
C SER A 56 -2.45 -3.19 19.01
N ARG A 57 -2.77 -4.38 18.49
CA ARG A 57 -3.28 -5.52 19.27
C ARG A 57 -2.27 -6.02 20.29
N SER A 58 -1.00 -6.10 19.90
CA SER A 58 0.09 -6.49 20.81
C SER A 58 0.24 -5.50 21.96
N ARG A 59 0.12 -4.19 21.68
CA ARG A 59 0.12 -3.15 22.71
C ARG A 59 -1.04 -3.35 23.68
N THR A 60 -2.27 -3.50 23.18
CA THR A 60 -3.47 -3.70 24.01
C THR A 60 -3.39 -4.97 24.86
N SER A 61 -2.98 -6.09 24.25
CA SER A 61 -2.78 -7.37 24.95
C SER A 61 -1.75 -7.24 26.08
N LEU A 62 -0.62 -6.59 25.82
CA LEU A 62 0.40 -6.34 26.84
C LEU A 62 -0.09 -5.42 27.97
N TYR A 63 -0.85 -4.37 27.68
CA TYR A 63 -1.45 -3.53 28.72
C TYR A 63 -2.49 -4.29 29.57
N SER A 64 -3.29 -5.16 28.95
CA SER A 64 -4.26 -6.01 29.67
C SER A 64 -3.61 -7.14 30.47
N SER A 65 -2.37 -7.49 30.16
CA SER A 65 -1.63 -8.51 30.90
C SER A 65 -1.26 -8.01 32.30
N ARG A 66 -1.23 -8.91 33.30
CA ARG A 66 -0.77 -8.59 34.66
C ARG A 66 0.77 -8.54 34.73
N TRP A 67 1.43 -7.88 33.79
CA TRP A 67 2.90 -7.80 33.67
C TRP A 67 3.57 -7.18 34.92
N TYR A 68 2.82 -6.37 35.68
CA TYR A 68 3.25 -5.80 36.96
C TYR A 68 3.37 -6.84 38.08
N ALA A 69 2.65 -7.97 37.99
CA ALA A 69 2.73 -9.07 38.93
C ALA A 69 3.89 -10.05 38.63
N CYS A 70 4.56 -9.91 37.48
CA CYS A 70 5.69 -10.76 37.11
C CYS A 70 6.98 -10.42 37.88
N THR A 71 7.96 -11.34 37.80
CA THR A 71 9.31 -11.18 38.32
C THR A 71 10.00 -9.93 37.80
N ARG A 72 10.97 -9.41 38.57
CA ARG A 72 11.63 -8.12 38.30
C ARG A 72 12.34 -8.08 36.93
N SER A 73 12.92 -9.20 36.49
CA SER A 73 13.53 -9.35 35.16
C SER A 73 12.50 -9.26 34.04
N THR A 74 11.39 -10.01 34.14
CA THR A 74 10.30 -10.01 33.16
C THR A 74 9.63 -8.65 33.06
N ARG A 75 9.43 -7.96 34.19
CA ARG A 75 8.84 -6.60 34.22
C ARG A 75 9.72 -5.58 33.48
N ARG A 76 11.04 -5.65 33.66
CA ARG A 76 12.00 -4.80 32.93
C ARG A 76 11.93 -5.04 31.43
N ASN A 77 11.92 -6.31 31.02
CA ASN A 77 11.83 -6.67 29.60
C ASN A 77 10.49 -6.21 28.97
N MET A 78 9.38 -6.44 29.66
CA MET A 78 8.06 -5.97 29.25
C MET A 78 8.00 -4.44 29.15
N GLY A 79 8.61 -3.72 30.08
CA GLY A 79 8.70 -2.25 30.03
C GLY A 79 9.48 -1.74 28.81
N LEU A 80 10.54 -2.44 28.40
CA LEU A 80 11.29 -2.12 27.17
C LEU A 80 10.46 -2.38 25.92
N VAL A 81 9.73 -3.51 25.88
CA VAL A 81 8.83 -3.86 24.77
C VAL A 81 7.70 -2.83 24.66
N LEU A 82 7.04 -2.49 25.76
CA LEU A 82 5.98 -1.45 25.81
C LEU A 82 6.49 -0.09 25.35
N ARG A 83 7.73 0.29 25.69
CA ARG A 83 8.34 1.54 25.19
C ARG A 83 8.55 1.51 23.68
N ARG A 84 8.96 0.37 23.11
CA ARG A 84 9.10 0.20 21.65
C ARG A 84 7.74 0.25 20.96
N LEU A 85 6.75 -0.45 21.52
CA LEU A 85 5.38 -0.50 20.99
C LEU A 85 4.62 0.83 21.09
N ARG A 86 5.09 1.77 21.93
CA ARG A 86 4.48 3.10 22.09
C ARG A 86 4.78 4.03 20.92
N LYS A 87 5.86 3.82 20.18
CA LYS A 87 6.10 4.56 18.94
C LYS A 87 5.18 3.98 17.85
N PRO A 88 4.37 4.82 17.17
CA PRO A 88 3.65 4.35 15.99
C PRO A 88 4.70 3.88 14.99
N ASN A 89 4.69 2.58 14.70
CA ASN A 89 5.63 1.97 13.78
C ASN A 89 4.93 1.75 12.44
N HIS A 90 4.27 2.81 11.97
CA HIS A 90 3.72 2.83 10.62
C HIS A 90 4.85 2.50 9.66
N LEU A 91 4.58 1.63 8.68
CA LEU A 91 5.50 1.35 7.59
C LEU A 91 5.60 2.61 6.71
N GLU A 92 6.41 3.55 7.18
CA GLU A 92 6.70 4.82 6.54
C GLU A 92 7.87 4.62 5.57
N TYR A 93 7.61 4.75 4.28
CA TYR A 93 8.67 4.90 3.30
C TYR A 93 9.06 6.38 3.19
N TYR A 94 10.36 6.63 2.97
CA TYR A 94 10.89 7.99 2.78
C TYR A 94 10.65 8.94 3.98
N ARG A 95 11.00 8.50 5.20
CA ARG A 95 10.87 9.33 6.43
C ARG A 95 9.44 9.87 6.67
N GLY A 96 8.42 9.12 6.29
CA GLY A 96 7.01 9.50 6.50
C GLY A 96 6.33 10.19 5.33
N CYS A 97 7.02 10.40 4.19
CA CYS A 97 6.36 10.96 2.99
C CYS A 97 5.25 10.05 2.43
N ILE A 98 5.38 8.73 2.56
CA ILE A 98 4.40 7.77 2.05
C ILE A 98 4.09 6.75 3.15
N VAL A 99 2.90 6.89 3.73
CA VAL A 99 2.33 5.92 4.68
C VAL A 99 1.53 4.90 3.88
N LEU A 100 2.05 3.67 3.73
CA LEU A 100 1.29 2.63 3.04
C LEU A 100 0.01 2.30 3.79
N ASN A 101 -1.11 2.67 3.20
CA ASN A 101 -2.42 2.50 3.79
C ASN A 101 -3.45 2.31 2.67
N ASN A 102 -4.57 1.62 2.91
CA ASN A 102 -5.61 1.44 1.89
C ASN A 102 -6.15 2.75 1.27
N PRO A 103 -6.21 3.90 1.98
CA PRO A 103 -6.55 5.18 1.37
C PRO A 103 -5.61 5.60 0.22
N LEU A 104 -4.33 5.26 0.29
CA LEU A 104 -3.40 5.54 -0.81
C LEU A 104 -3.71 4.67 -2.03
N PHE A 105 -3.98 3.39 -1.82
CA PHE A 105 -4.32 2.47 -2.91
C PHE A 105 -5.63 2.87 -3.61
N THR A 106 -6.67 3.19 -2.83
CA THR A 106 -7.95 3.66 -3.37
C THR A 106 -7.82 5.01 -4.10
N GLY A 107 -6.96 5.91 -3.61
CA GLY A 107 -6.61 7.15 -4.31
C GLY A 107 -5.96 6.88 -5.68
N LEU A 108 -5.01 5.96 -5.75
CA LEU A 108 -4.38 5.57 -7.01
C LEU A 108 -5.38 4.93 -7.98
N LEU A 109 -6.25 4.03 -7.50
CA LEU A 109 -7.29 3.42 -8.34
C LEU A 109 -8.24 4.47 -8.91
N ARG A 110 -8.66 5.45 -8.11
CA ARG A 110 -9.48 6.57 -8.59
C ARG A 110 -8.76 7.37 -9.67
N PHE A 111 -7.46 7.63 -9.51
CA PHE A 111 -6.67 8.30 -10.53
C PHE A 111 -6.61 7.49 -11.83
N CYS A 112 -6.31 6.19 -11.77
CA CYS A 112 -6.32 5.32 -12.95
C CYS A 112 -7.68 5.34 -13.66
N TYR A 113 -8.78 5.27 -12.90
CA TYR A 113 -10.13 5.33 -13.44
C TYR A 113 -10.45 6.68 -14.11
N GLN A 114 -10.05 7.79 -13.49
CA GLN A 114 -10.21 9.13 -14.07
C GLN A 114 -9.46 9.28 -15.39
N VAL A 115 -8.22 8.77 -15.47
CA VAL A 115 -7.42 8.78 -16.71
C VAL A 115 -8.12 7.98 -17.81
N VAL A 116 -8.61 6.77 -17.50
CA VAL A 116 -9.34 5.94 -18.48
C VAL A 116 -10.63 6.62 -18.95
N ASN A 117 -11.39 7.23 -18.04
CA ASN A 117 -12.61 7.97 -18.41
C ASN A 117 -12.30 9.20 -19.27
N PHE A 118 -11.25 9.94 -18.95
CA PHE A 118 -10.79 11.06 -19.77
C PHE A 118 -10.44 10.60 -21.20
N MET A 119 -9.80 9.44 -21.34
CA MET A 119 -9.50 8.85 -22.65
C MET A 119 -10.75 8.45 -23.43
N ARG A 120 -11.74 7.83 -22.77
CA ARG A 120 -13.02 7.50 -23.43
C ARG A 120 -13.74 8.75 -23.93
N LEU A 121 -13.70 9.85 -23.16
CA LEU A 121 -14.28 11.13 -23.56
C LEU A 121 -13.55 11.75 -24.77
N LYS A 122 -12.22 11.66 -24.82
CA LYS A 122 -11.43 12.12 -25.98
C LYS A 122 -11.78 11.33 -27.24
N SER A 123 -11.93 10.00 -27.12
CA SER A 123 -12.29 9.12 -28.24
C SER A 123 -13.72 9.33 -28.76
N ALA A 124 -14.65 9.81 -27.93
CA ALA A 124 -16.05 10.04 -28.32
C ALA A 124 -16.29 11.42 -28.97
N ARG A 125 -15.28 12.30 -28.96
CA ARG A 125 -15.35 13.65 -29.56
C ARG A 125 -14.70 13.71 -30.96
N VAL A 126 -14.03 12.64 -31.38
CA VAL A 126 -13.53 12.43 -32.75
C VAL A 126 -14.62 11.70 -33.53
#